data_AF-A0A9J7XH81-F1
#
_entry.id   AF-A0A9J7XH81-F1
#
_cell.length_a   1.000
_cell.length_b   1.000
_cell.length_c   1.000
_cell.angle_alpha   90.00
_cell.angle_beta   90.00
_cell.angle_gamma   90.00
#
_symmetry.space_group_name_H-M   'P 1'
#
loop_
_entity.id
_entity.type
_entity.pdbx_description
1 polymer ?
#
loop_
_entity_poly.entity_id
_entity_poly.type
_entity_poly.pdbx_seq_one_letter_code
_entity_poly.pdbx_strand_id
1 'polypeptide(L)'
;MALFQLILILILSSCMAQDEDIMTPVVNIYSEIKEIKASINRLTMDLNTANNELAEQNSLIEELQKQIKESPKVAFTASMSATESTNRGPFSTETKLIFDKVLTNIANAYDPVTVFTAPVKGVYYFRYSGSAFSSHDMGLSVFKGTTQFVSSYKYNSGERNDQMASGAVMELEVGEEVHMRLWIRSWIFVGQHYNYSTYTGYLLYPLDSTSV
;
A
#
# COMPACT_ATOMS: atom_id res chain seq x y z
N MET A 1 50.25 -67.14 -74.75
CA MET A 1 50.30 -65.66 -74.62
C MET A 1 48.97 -65.03 -74.19
N ALA A 2 47.81 -65.52 -74.63
CA ALA A 2 46.51 -64.93 -74.25
C ALA A 2 46.15 -65.02 -72.74
N LEU A 3 46.59 -66.08 -72.04
CA LEU A 3 46.28 -66.30 -70.62
C LEU A 3 46.95 -65.24 -69.70
N PHE A 4 48.15 -64.77 -70.07
CA PHE A 4 48.88 -63.75 -69.31
C PHE A 4 48.27 -62.36 -69.46
N GLN A 5 47.74 -62.04 -70.65
CA GLN A 5 47.03 -60.77 -70.87
C GLN A 5 45.68 -60.74 -70.12
N LEU A 6 44.98 -61.87 -70.03
CA LEU A 6 43.73 -61.95 -69.27
C LEU A 6 43.94 -61.71 -67.77
N ILE A 7 45.02 -62.29 -67.20
CA ILE A 7 45.39 -62.11 -65.78
C ILE A 7 45.78 -60.66 -65.50
N LEU A 8 46.52 -60.01 -66.40
CA LEU A 8 46.91 -58.60 -66.23
C LEU A 8 45.71 -57.64 -66.25
N ILE A 9 44.70 -57.91 -67.10
CA ILE A 9 43.47 -57.12 -67.16
C ILE A 9 42.61 -57.36 -65.90
N LEU A 10 42.55 -58.58 -65.38
CA LEU A 10 41.86 -58.88 -64.11
C LEU A 10 42.50 -58.15 -62.91
N ILE A 11 43.84 -58.09 -62.85
CA ILE A 11 44.58 -57.38 -61.79
C ILE A 11 44.41 -55.85 -61.89
N LEU A 12 44.34 -55.30 -63.11
CA LEU A 12 44.09 -53.88 -63.33
C LEU A 12 42.64 -53.49 -63.02
N SER A 13 41.67 -54.35 -63.33
CA SER A 13 40.26 -54.13 -63.01
C SER A 13 39.97 -54.23 -61.50
N SER A 14 40.70 -55.07 -60.75
CA SER A 14 40.63 -55.09 -59.28
C SER A 14 41.31 -53.90 -58.61
N CYS A 15 42.17 -53.17 -59.33
CA CYS A 15 42.80 -51.95 -58.84
C CYS A 15 41.91 -50.71 -59.03
N MET A 16 40.83 -50.83 -59.80
CA MET A 16 39.93 -49.71 -60.15
C MET A 16 38.56 -49.77 -59.47
N ALA A 17 38.36 -50.71 -58.54
CA ALA A 17 37.08 -50.94 -57.90
C ALA A 17 37.22 -51.09 -56.38
N GLN A 18 37.75 -50.07 -55.70
CA GLN A 18 37.33 -49.71 -54.33
C GLN A 18 37.86 -48.33 -53.91
N ASP A 19 37.38 -47.28 -54.56
CA ASP A 19 37.32 -45.94 -53.96
C ASP A 19 35.84 -45.49 -53.95
N GLU A 20 34.94 -46.40 -53.55
CA GLU A 20 33.61 -46.01 -53.09
C GLU A 20 33.75 -45.36 -51.71
N ASP A 21 34.05 -44.06 -51.74
CA ASP A 21 33.42 -43.02 -50.92
C ASP A 21 33.36 -43.28 -49.40
N ILE A 22 34.49 -43.64 -48.79
CA ILE A 22 34.66 -43.61 -47.33
C ILE A 22 35.21 -42.23 -46.92
N MET A 23 34.42 -41.16 -47.04
CA MET A 23 34.51 -39.92 -46.22
C MET A 23 33.65 -38.80 -46.83
N THR A 24 32.36 -39.01 -47.04
CA THR A 24 31.45 -37.88 -46.86
C THR A 24 31.25 -37.72 -45.34
N PRO A 25 31.71 -36.62 -44.72
CA PRO A 25 31.55 -36.46 -43.30
C PRO A 25 30.04 -36.45 -42.99
N VAL A 26 29.60 -37.34 -42.09
CA VAL A 26 28.20 -37.42 -41.61
C VAL A 26 27.72 -36.08 -41.04
N VAL A 27 28.66 -35.22 -40.66
CA VAL A 27 28.45 -33.85 -40.19
C VAL A 27 29.06 -32.86 -41.19
N ASN A 28 28.23 -31.98 -41.74
CA ASN A 28 28.70 -30.86 -42.54
C ASN A 28 29.16 -29.71 -41.62
N ILE A 29 30.45 -29.69 -41.31
CA ILE A 29 31.06 -28.71 -40.40
C ILE A 29 30.75 -27.26 -40.81
N TYR A 30 30.65 -26.96 -42.11
CA TYR A 30 30.34 -25.62 -42.59
C TYR A 30 28.90 -25.19 -42.28
N SER A 31 27.93 -26.11 -42.35
CA SER A 31 26.54 -25.78 -41.97
C SER A 31 26.42 -25.57 -40.46
N GLU A 32 27.07 -26.42 -39.65
CA GLU A 32 27.10 -26.27 -38.19
C GLU A 32 27.71 -24.94 -37.76
N ILE A 33 28.85 -24.53 -38.33
CA ILE A 33 29.46 -23.22 -38.05
C ILE A 33 28.53 -22.06 -38.41
N LYS A 34 27.80 -22.18 -39.53
CA LYS A 34 26.82 -21.17 -39.97
C LYS A 34 25.66 -21.07 -38.98
N GLU A 35 25.16 -22.19 -38.49
CA GLU A 35 24.08 -22.24 -37.48
C GLU A 35 24.53 -21.69 -36.14
N ILE A 36 25.72 -22.07 -35.66
CA ILE A 36 26.31 -21.53 -34.44
C ILE A 36 26.45 -20.00 -34.54
N LYS A 37 26.94 -19.48 -35.67
CA LYS A 37 27.07 -18.04 -35.88
C LYS A 37 25.71 -17.33 -35.85
N ALA A 38 24.68 -17.93 -36.45
CA ALA A 38 23.33 -17.39 -36.40
C ALA A 38 22.77 -17.38 -34.96
N SER A 39 23.01 -18.45 -34.20
CA SER A 39 22.60 -18.55 -32.80
C SER A 39 23.32 -17.54 -31.91
N ILE A 40 24.63 -17.32 -32.11
CA ILE A 40 25.39 -16.28 -31.39
C ILE A 40 24.82 -14.88 -31.66
N ASN A 41 24.47 -14.59 -32.92
CA ASN A 41 23.88 -13.30 -33.27
C ASN A 41 22.51 -13.12 -32.60
N ARG A 42 21.67 -14.15 -32.58
CA ARG A 42 20.38 -14.12 -31.87
C ARG A 42 20.54 -13.90 -30.38
N LEU A 43 21.41 -14.68 -29.73
CA LEU A 43 21.71 -14.52 -28.31
C LEU A 43 22.25 -13.12 -27.98
N THR A 44 23.04 -12.54 -28.88
CA THR A 44 23.53 -11.16 -28.71
C THR A 44 22.38 -10.14 -28.78
N MET A 45 21.45 -10.32 -29.72
CA MET A 45 20.25 -9.47 -29.81
C MET A 45 19.36 -9.63 -28.58
N ASP A 46 19.09 -10.87 -28.16
CA ASP A 46 18.27 -11.17 -26.99
C ASP A 46 18.89 -10.60 -25.71
N LEU A 47 20.23 -10.70 -25.56
CA LEU A 47 20.96 -10.12 -24.43
C LEU A 47 20.83 -8.59 -24.41
N ASN A 48 20.94 -7.93 -25.56
CA ASN A 48 20.78 -6.48 -25.64
C ASN A 48 19.34 -6.05 -25.31
N THR A 49 18.34 -6.79 -25.81
CA THR A 49 16.93 -6.55 -25.48
C THR A 49 16.69 -6.72 -23.98
N ALA A 50 17.15 -7.83 -23.39
CA ALA A 50 17.01 -8.09 -21.97
C ALA A 50 17.71 -7.03 -21.10
N ASN A 51 18.89 -6.56 -21.50
CA ASN A 51 19.59 -5.49 -20.80
C ASN A 51 18.81 -4.16 -20.84
N ASN A 52 18.18 -3.84 -21.96
CA ASN A 52 17.35 -2.64 -22.09
C ASN A 52 16.08 -2.74 -21.22
N GLU A 53 15.37 -3.88 -21.26
CA GLU A 53 14.20 -4.13 -20.41
C GLU A 53 14.57 -4.06 -18.93
N LEU A 54 15.72 -4.62 -18.53
CA LEU A 54 16.21 -4.55 -17.16
C LEU A 54 16.49 -3.09 -16.73
N ALA A 55 17.07 -2.27 -17.62
CA ALA A 55 17.30 -0.87 -17.35
C ALA A 55 15.99 -0.09 -17.17
N GLU A 56 14.98 -0.35 -18.01
CA GLU A 56 13.65 0.25 -17.88
C GLU A 56 12.95 -0.16 -16.58
N GLN A 57 13.02 -1.45 -16.22
CA GLN A 57 12.46 -1.96 -14.96
C GLN A 57 13.13 -1.33 -13.74
N ASN A 58 14.46 -1.19 -13.74
CA ASN A 58 15.19 -0.52 -12.66
C ASN A 58 14.74 0.94 -12.50
N SER A 59 14.56 1.67 -13.61
CA SER A 59 14.06 3.04 -13.57
C SER A 59 12.63 3.12 -13.00
N LEU A 60 11.74 2.21 -13.39
CA LEU A 60 10.38 2.16 -12.85
C LEU A 60 10.37 1.83 -11.35
N ILE A 61 11.24 0.92 -10.90
CA ILE A 61 11.38 0.56 -9.48
C ILE A 61 11.83 1.78 -8.67
N GLU A 62 12.82 2.54 -9.16
CA GLU A 62 13.29 3.76 -8.50
C GLU A 62 12.16 4.80 -8.36
N GLU A 63 11.36 5.00 -9.41
CA GLU A 63 10.23 5.92 -9.39
C GLU A 63 9.12 5.45 -8.42
N LEU A 64 8.76 4.17 -8.43
CA LEU A 64 7.77 3.63 -7.49
C LEU A 64 8.25 3.73 -6.04
N GLN A 65 9.53 3.45 -5.78
CA GLN A 65 10.12 3.62 -4.45
C GLN A 65 10.06 5.07 -3.99
N LYS A 66 10.31 6.02 -4.90
CA LYS A 66 10.19 7.45 -4.63
C LYS A 66 8.74 7.82 -4.30
N GLN A 67 7.76 7.41 -5.11
CA GLN A 67 6.34 7.67 -4.88
C GLN A 67 5.86 7.13 -3.52
N ILE A 68 6.26 5.91 -3.16
CA ILE A 68 5.92 5.32 -1.85
C ILE A 68 6.56 6.10 -0.69
N LYS A 69 7.80 6.58 -0.87
CA LYS A 69 8.52 7.36 0.14
C LYS A 69 7.91 8.76 0.33
N GLU A 70 7.48 9.38 -0.76
CA GLU A 70 6.92 10.74 -0.79
C GLU A 70 5.41 10.77 -0.52
N SER A 71 4.73 9.61 -0.60
CA SER A 71 3.30 9.51 -0.28
C SER A 71 3.01 10.06 1.12
N PRO A 72 2.04 10.99 1.26
CA PRO A 72 1.71 11.59 2.54
C PRO A 72 1.25 10.53 3.52
N LYS A 73 1.72 10.65 4.76
CA LYS A 73 1.32 9.81 5.90
C LYS A 73 0.72 10.72 6.94
N VAL A 74 -0.53 10.48 7.30
CA VAL A 74 -1.25 11.28 8.30
C VAL A 74 -1.92 10.31 9.24
N ALA A 75 -1.65 10.45 10.53
CA ALA A 75 -2.30 9.66 11.56
C ALA A 75 -2.20 10.37 12.89
N PHE A 76 -3.28 10.42 13.65
CA PHE A 76 -3.26 10.90 15.02
C PHE A 76 -4.09 10.00 15.92
N THR A 77 -3.73 10.02 17.20
CA THR A 77 -4.59 9.55 18.28
C THR A 77 -4.46 10.55 19.42
N ALA A 78 -5.59 11.04 19.90
CA ALA A 78 -5.68 11.93 21.04
C ALA A 78 -6.66 11.37 22.09
N SER A 79 -6.40 11.72 23.34
CA SER A 79 -7.27 11.48 24.49
C SER A 79 -7.49 12.80 25.22
N MET A 80 -8.21 12.76 26.33
CA MET A 80 -8.45 13.93 27.16
C MET A 80 -7.60 13.87 28.41
N SER A 81 -7.02 15.00 28.80
CA SER A 81 -6.30 15.16 30.04
C SER A 81 -7.26 15.56 31.18
N ALA A 82 -6.95 15.07 32.38
CA ALA A 82 -7.57 15.52 33.61
C ALA A 82 -6.59 15.40 34.78
N THR A 83 -6.57 16.39 35.66
CA THR A 83 -5.78 16.36 36.90
C THR A 83 -6.31 15.33 37.88
N GLU A 84 -7.63 15.11 37.88
CA GLU A 84 -8.33 14.09 38.64
C GLU A 84 -9.42 13.48 37.75
N SER A 85 -9.76 12.21 38.00
CA SER A 85 -10.81 11.52 37.25
C SER A 85 -12.15 12.23 37.41
N THR A 86 -12.78 12.60 36.30
CA THR A 86 -13.99 13.43 36.27
C THR A 86 -14.84 13.16 35.03
N ASN A 87 -16.02 13.78 34.96
CA ASN A 87 -16.86 13.80 33.76
C ASN A 87 -16.76 15.16 33.07
N ARG A 88 -16.77 15.15 31.73
CA ARG A 88 -16.90 16.35 30.90
C ARG A 88 -18.36 16.45 30.45
N GLY A 89 -19.00 17.56 30.80
CA GLY A 89 -20.46 17.71 30.73
C GLY A 89 -21.13 17.29 32.06
N PRO A 90 -22.48 17.25 32.10
CA PRO A 90 -23.39 17.62 31.03
C PRO A 90 -23.34 19.11 30.68
N PHE A 91 -23.43 19.42 29.39
CA PHE A 91 -23.54 20.79 28.90
C PHE A 91 -24.99 21.13 28.52
N SER A 92 -25.36 22.40 28.61
CA SER A 92 -26.69 22.89 28.20
C SER A 92 -26.86 23.04 26.69
N THR A 93 -25.79 22.86 25.92
CA THR A 93 -25.77 22.91 24.45
C THR A 93 -24.82 21.84 23.90
N GLU A 94 -24.99 21.49 22.63
CA GLU A 94 -24.03 20.62 21.94
C GLU A 94 -22.66 21.30 21.93
N THR A 95 -21.65 20.60 22.46
CA THR A 95 -20.35 21.20 22.76
C THR A 95 -19.24 20.48 22.01
N LYS A 96 -18.40 21.24 21.28
CA LYS A 96 -17.18 20.71 20.66
C LYS A 96 -16.22 20.19 21.75
N LEU A 97 -15.77 18.95 21.60
CA LEU A 97 -14.83 18.32 22.51
C LEU A 97 -13.40 18.49 22.00
N ILE A 98 -12.51 18.90 22.91
CA ILE A 98 -11.08 19.01 22.66
C ILE A 98 -10.39 17.83 23.35
N PHE A 99 -9.73 17.00 22.55
CA PHE A 99 -8.87 15.91 23.05
C PHE A 99 -7.45 16.46 23.13
N ASP A 100 -7.13 17.08 24.27
CA ASP A 100 -5.92 17.87 24.51
C ASP A 100 -4.67 17.01 24.77
N LYS A 101 -4.82 15.72 25.05
CA LYS A 101 -3.71 14.78 25.28
C LYS A 101 -3.37 14.01 24.00
N VAL A 102 -2.42 14.50 23.24
CA VAL A 102 -1.95 13.85 22.01
C VAL A 102 -1.07 12.63 22.33
N LEU A 103 -1.43 11.46 21.79
CA LEU A 103 -0.66 10.22 21.93
C LEU A 103 0.16 9.91 20.68
N THR A 104 -0.33 10.28 19.50
CA THR A 104 0.36 10.15 18.21
C THR A 104 -0.11 11.27 17.29
N ASN A 105 0.79 11.84 16.49
CA ASN A 105 0.46 12.93 15.56
C ASN A 105 1.42 13.00 14.37
N ILE A 106 1.35 12.01 13.48
CA ILE A 106 2.11 11.97 12.23
C ILE A 106 1.61 13.09 11.32
N ALA A 107 2.54 13.89 10.79
CA ALA A 107 2.31 15.10 10.00
C ALA A 107 1.63 16.27 10.74
N ASN A 108 1.48 16.18 12.08
CA ASN A 108 0.94 17.26 12.92
C ASN A 108 -0.43 17.80 12.45
N ALA A 109 -1.28 16.93 11.88
CA ALA A 109 -2.58 17.32 11.34
C ALA A 109 -3.66 17.53 12.42
N TYR A 110 -3.42 17.07 13.65
CA TYR A 110 -4.29 17.30 14.79
C TYR A 110 -3.70 18.35 15.73
N ASP A 111 -4.46 19.38 16.05
CA ASP A 111 -4.09 20.41 17.02
C ASP A 111 -4.89 20.21 18.34
N PRO A 112 -4.20 20.01 19.48
CA PRO A 112 -4.86 19.79 20.78
C PRO A 112 -5.56 21.03 21.36
N VAL A 113 -5.45 22.19 20.71
CA VAL A 113 -6.20 23.41 21.06
C VAL A 113 -7.43 23.56 20.17
N THR A 114 -7.35 23.09 18.92
CA THR A 114 -8.43 23.18 17.94
C THR A 114 -8.97 21.78 17.60
N VAL A 115 -8.63 21.23 16.44
CA VAL A 115 -9.22 20.01 15.88
C VAL A 115 -8.29 19.34 14.87
N PHE A 116 -8.73 18.24 14.25
CA PHE A 116 -8.06 17.73 13.05
C PHE A 116 -8.36 18.61 11.85
N THR A 117 -7.33 18.94 11.06
CA THR A 117 -7.44 19.63 9.77
C THR A 117 -6.76 18.80 8.69
N ALA A 118 -7.45 18.49 7.60
CA ALA A 118 -6.90 17.68 6.52
C ALA A 118 -5.72 18.40 5.82
N PRO A 119 -4.48 17.85 5.86
CA PRO A 119 -3.32 18.51 5.24
C PRO A 119 -3.23 18.24 3.73
N VAL A 120 -3.90 17.20 3.25
CA VAL A 120 -3.96 16.81 1.83
C VAL A 120 -5.39 16.40 1.50
N LYS A 121 -5.78 16.47 0.22
CA LYS A 121 -7.03 15.86 -0.24
C LYS A 121 -6.90 14.35 -0.14
N GLY A 122 -7.91 13.67 0.39
CA GLY A 122 -7.85 12.22 0.49
C GLY A 122 -9.02 11.58 1.20
N VAL A 123 -8.95 10.25 1.31
CA VAL A 123 -9.92 9.46 2.06
C VAL A 123 -9.35 9.14 3.43
N TYR A 124 -10.07 9.52 4.47
CA TYR A 124 -9.67 9.39 5.86
C TYR A 124 -10.61 8.45 6.61
N TYR A 125 -10.06 7.72 7.58
CA TYR A 125 -10.85 6.99 8.57
C TYR A 125 -10.71 7.65 9.93
N PHE A 126 -11.83 7.88 10.59
CA PHE A 126 -11.89 8.36 11.97
C PHE A 126 -12.59 7.34 12.86
N ARG A 127 -12.02 7.10 14.03
CA ARG A 127 -12.60 6.29 15.09
C ARG A 127 -12.65 7.10 16.37
N TYR A 128 -13.74 6.98 17.10
CA TYR A 128 -13.86 7.56 18.43
C TYR A 128 -14.37 6.53 19.42
N SER A 129 -13.94 6.68 20.67
CA SER A 129 -14.49 5.97 21.81
C SER A 129 -14.83 6.95 22.93
N GLY A 130 -15.92 6.66 23.62
CA GLY A 130 -16.32 7.31 24.86
C GLY A 130 -16.59 6.26 25.92
N SER A 131 -16.24 6.60 27.16
CA SER A 131 -16.65 5.84 28.34
C SER A 131 -17.49 6.73 29.24
N ALA A 132 -18.44 6.15 29.96
CA ALA A 132 -19.23 6.81 30.98
C ALA A 132 -19.30 5.93 32.22
N PHE A 133 -18.86 6.43 33.36
CA PHE A 133 -18.88 5.68 34.63
C PHE A 133 -20.02 6.12 35.54
N SER A 134 -21.28 6.00 35.08
CA SER A 134 -22.30 6.90 35.64
C SER A 134 -23.77 6.67 35.24
N SER A 135 -24.64 7.54 35.76
CA SER A 135 -26.08 7.61 35.49
C SER A 135 -26.53 8.68 34.48
N HIS A 136 -25.70 9.11 33.51
CA HIS A 136 -26.21 9.94 32.39
C HIS A 136 -25.91 9.31 31.04
N ASP A 137 -26.74 9.71 30.08
CA ASP A 137 -26.62 9.35 28.69
C ASP A 137 -25.27 9.84 28.11
N MET A 138 -24.78 9.12 27.10
CA MET A 138 -23.55 9.43 26.39
C MET A 138 -23.87 9.55 24.90
N GLY A 139 -23.82 10.77 24.37
CA GLY A 139 -24.06 11.07 22.95
C GLY A 139 -22.85 11.74 22.34
N LEU A 140 -22.28 11.11 21.31
CA LEU A 140 -21.10 11.61 20.60
C LEU A 140 -21.38 11.67 19.10
N SER A 141 -20.95 12.75 18.47
CA SER A 141 -21.04 12.93 17.02
C SER A 141 -19.74 13.42 16.44
N VAL A 142 -19.36 12.87 15.29
CA VAL A 142 -18.31 13.42 14.42
C VAL A 142 -18.96 14.43 13.49
N PHE A 143 -18.31 15.58 13.35
CA PHE A 143 -18.68 16.63 12.41
C PHE A 143 -17.58 16.78 11.36
N LYS A 144 -18.00 16.94 10.11
CA LYS A 144 -17.17 17.41 9.01
C LYS A 144 -17.52 18.88 8.79
N GLY A 145 -16.63 19.78 9.18
CA GLY A 145 -16.92 21.22 9.28
C GLY A 145 -18.14 21.47 10.16
N THR A 146 -19.21 22.03 9.59
CA THR A 146 -20.47 22.31 10.31
C THR A 146 -21.49 21.17 10.23
N THR A 147 -21.24 20.14 9.43
CA THR A 147 -22.20 19.07 9.15
C THR A 147 -21.97 17.87 10.06
N GLN A 148 -22.99 17.47 10.80
CA GLN A 148 -22.98 16.22 11.56
C GLN A 148 -22.89 15.03 10.60
N PHE A 149 -21.89 14.16 10.79
CA PHE A 149 -21.60 13.06 9.85
C PHE A 149 -22.06 11.70 10.39
N VAL A 150 -21.51 11.28 11.54
CA VAL A 150 -21.86 10.03 12.21
C VAL A 150 -22.07 10.29 13.69
N SER A 151 -23.03 9.59 14.30
CA SER A 151 -23.35 9.75 15.71
C SER A 151 -23.48 8.39 16.39
N SER A 152 -23.29 8.38 17.70
CA SER A 152 -23.55 7.22 18.54
C SER A 152 -24.13 7.72 19.86
N TYR A 153 -25.14 7.01 20.33
CA TYR A 153 -25.87 7.37 21.53
C TYR A 153 -26.06 6.14 22.41
N LYS A 154 -25.84 6.31 23.70
CA LYS A 154 -26.11 5.31 24.71
C LYS A 154 -26.96 5.91 25.81
N TYR A 155 -28.11 5.30 26.07
CA TYR A 155 -28.90 5.62 27.25
C TYR A 155 -28.16 5.16 28.50
N ASN A 156 -28.34 5.90 29.59
CA ASN A 156 -27.98 5.49 30.92
C ASN A 156 -28.65 4.13 31.22
N SER A 157 -27.84 3.08 31.29
CA SER A 157 -28.27 1.72 31.60
C SER A 157 -28.43 1.48 33.12
N GLY A 158 -28.07 2.46 33.95
CA GLY A 158 -27.89 2.31 35.40
C GLY A 158 -26.63 1.53 35.77
N GLU A 159 -25.92 0.97 34.78
CA GLU A 159 -24.64 0.30 34.97
C GLU A 159 -23.55 1.31 35.25
N ARG A 160 -22.58 0.91 36.08
CA ARG A 160 -21.52 1.82 36.51
C ARG A 160 -20.46 2.05 35.43
N ASN A 161 -20.41 1.25 34.36
CA ASN A 161 -19.33 1.26 33.36
C ASN A 161 -19.84 1.07 31.93
N ASP A 162 -20.20 2.15 31.26
CA ASP A 162 -20.60 2.13 29.85
C ASP A 162 -19.45 2.51 28.92
N GLN A 163 -19.28 1.76 27.84
CA GLN A 163 -18.39 2.11 26.73
C GLN A 163 -19.15 2.18 25.41
N MET A 164 -18.68 3.04 24.53
CA MET A 164 -19.19 3.22 23.17
C MET A 164 -18.02 3.52 22.25
N ALA A 165 -18.04 2.93 21.06
CA ALA A 165 -17.09 3.26 20.00
C ALA A 165 -17.78 3.21 18.65
N SER A 166 -17.36 4.07 17.74
CA SER A 166 -17.83 4.12 16.37
C SER A 166 -16.76 4.72 15.47
N GLY A 167 -16.99 4.73 14.17
CA GLY A 167 -16.08 5.30 13.20
C GLY A 167 -16.74 5.56 11.86
N ALA A 168 -16.06 6.34 11.04
CA ALA A 168 -16.51 6.72 9.71
C ALA A 168 -15.34 6.88 8.75
N VAL A 169 -15.59 6.54 7.48
CA VAL A 169 -14.73 6.91 6.36
C VAL A 169 -15.30 8.17 5.72
N MET A 170 -14.45 9.15 5.43
CA MET A 170 -14.84 10.39 4.76
C MET A 170 -13.77 10.87 3.80
N GLU A 171 -14.20 11.36 2.64
CA GLU A 171 -13.35 12.16 1.75
C GLU A 171 -13.25 13.57 2.32
N LEU A 172 -12.02 14.11 2.38
CA LEU A 172 -11.74 15.46 2.83
C LEU A 172 -10.94 16.22 1.77
N GLU A 173 -11.32 17.48 1.58
CA GLU A 173 -10.51 18.49 0.89
C GLU A 173 -9.46 19.07 1.83
N VAL A 174 -8.42 19.68 1.26
CA VAL A 174 -7.37 20.37 2.03
C VAL A 174 -7.99 21.47 2.89
N GLY A 175 -7.68 21.46 4.18
CA GLY A 175 -8.18 22.45 5.14
C GLY A 175 -9.54 22.12 5.74
N GLU A 176 -10.21 21.04 5.33
CA GLU A 176 -11.45 20.63 6.00
C GLU A 176 -11.18 20.15 7.42
N GLU A 177 -11.97 20.68 8.35
CA GLU A 177 -11.90 20.32 9.77
C GLU A 177 -12.80 19.13 10.09
N VAL A 178 -12.31 18.24 10.95
CA VAL A 178 -13.11 17.15 11.54
C VAL A 178 -12.98 17.18 13.05
N HIS A 179 -14.11 17.16 13.74
CA HIS A 179 -14.14 17.22 15.20
C HIS A 179 -15.29 16.46 15.83
N MET A 180 -15.12 16.17 17.12
CA MET A 180 -16.13 15.54 17.95
C MET A 180 -16.99 16.59 18.65
N ARG A 181 -18.27 16.31 18.81
CA ARG A 181 -19.16 17.04 19.69
C ARG A 181 -19.87 16.11 20.66
N LEU A 182 -20.05 16.59 21.88
CA LEU A 182 -20.85 15.98 22.93
C LEU A 182 -22.28 16.51 22.85
N TRP A 183 -23.25 15.61 22.91
CA TRP A 183 -24.67 15.97 22.88
C TRP A 183 -25.07 16.76 24.12
N ILE A 184 -26.08 17.61 23.96
CA ILE A 184 -26.73 18.32 25.07
C ILE A 184 -27.11 17.33 26.19
N ARG A 185 -26.87 17.73 27.44
CA ARG A 185 -27.20 16.95 28.65
C ARG A 185 -26.58 15.55 28.74
N SER A 186 -25.59 15.25 27.90
CA SER A 186 -24.79 14.03 27.96
C SER A 186 -23.38 14.32 28.49
N TRP A 187 -22.66 13.30 28.91
CA TRP A 187 -21.27 13.44 29.35
C TRP A 187 -20.37 12.30 28.87
N ILE A 188 -19.08 12.50 29.05
CA ILE A 188 -18.09 11.43 28.94
C ILE A 188 -17.15 11.49 30.14
N PHE A 189 -16.65 10.32 30.53
CA PHE A 189 -15.65 10.20 31.56
C PHE A 189 -14.24 10.49 31.01
N VAL A 190 -13.45 11.18 31.82
CA VAL A 190 -12.04 11.47 31.59
C VAL A 190 -11.26 11.02 32.82
N GLY A 191 -10.31 10.10 32.61
CA GLY A 191 -9.49 9.56 33.68
C GLY A 191 -8.16 10.29 33.82
N GLN A 192 -7.66 10.40 35.05
CA GLN A 192 -6.33 10.96 35.32
C GLN A 192 -5.19 10.10 34.73
N HIS A 193 -5.30 8.78 34.87
CA HIS A 193 -4.21 7.85 34.54
C HIS A 193 -4.41 7.08 33.23
N TYR A 194 -5.65 6.93 32.77
CA TYR A 194 -5.99 6.08 31.63
C TYR A 194 -6.73 6.86 30.54
N ASN A 195 -6.46 6.49 29.28
CA ASN A 195 -7.04 7.10 28.11
C ASN A 195 -8.35 6.39 27.73
N TYR A 196 -9.42 6.63 28.50
CA TYR A 196 -10.71 5.95 28.30
C TYR A 196 -11.43 6.40 27.02
N SER A 197 -11.46 7.72 26.80
CA SER A 197 -12.06 8.33 25.63
C SER A 197 -10.96 8.69 24.65
N THR A 198 -11.07 8.21 23.42
CA THR A 198 -10.05 8.40 22.38
C THR A 198 -10.67 8.90 21.10
N TYR A 199 -9.92 9.73 20.39
CA TYR A 199 -10.24 10.18 19.04
C TYR A 199 -9.02 9.92 18.16
N THR A 200 -9.21 9.08 17.15
CA THR A 200 -8.18 8.60 16.25
C THR A 200 -8.60 8.92 14.82
N GLY A 201 -7.66 9.36 14.00
CA GLY A 201 -7.89 9.51 12.57
C GLY A 201 -6.62 9.28 11.77
N TYR A 202 -6.75 8.74 10.56
CA TYR A 202 -5.63 8.54 9.65
C TYR A 202 -6.05 8.57 8.19
N LEU A 203 -5.10 8.95 7.33
CA LEU A 203 -5.25 8.93 5.87
C LEU A 203 -5.17 7.47 5.39
N LEU A 204 -6.17 7.02 4.63
CA LEU A 204 -6.12 5.74 3.92
C LEU A 204 -5.28 5.87 2.65
N TYR A 205 -5.59 6.87 1.84
CA TYR A 205 -4.85 7.22 0.64
C TYR A 205 -5.17 8.66 0.22
N PRO A 206 -4.17 9.40 -0.31
CA PRO A 206 -4.41 10.70 -0.92
C PRO A 206 -5.27 10.53 -2.18
N LEU A 207 -6.03 11.58 -2.53
CA LEU A 207 -6.71 11.69 -3.81
C LEU A 207 -6.03 12.79 -4.61
N ASP A 208 -5.67 12.50 -5.85
CA ASP A 208 -5.21 13.53 -6.76
C ASP A 208 -6.38 14.44 -7.13
N SER A 209 -6.09 15.72 -7.38
CA SER A 209 -7.04 16.70 -7.93
C SER A 209 -7.59 16.34 -9.32
N THR A 210 -7.24 15.18 -9.87
CA THR A 210 -7.56 14.72 -11.23
C THR A 210 -8.41 13.45 -11.29
N SER A 211 -8.79 12.85 -10.16
CA SER A 211 -9.60 11.62 -10.15
C SER A 211 -11.10 11.95 -10.12
N VAL A 212 -11.69 12.13 -11.31
CA VAL A 212 -13.14 12.03 -11.57
C VAL A 212 -13.41 10.70 -12.27
#